data_AF-A0A7X5DB87-F1
#
_entry.id   AF-A0A7X5DB87-F1
#
_cell.length_a   1.000
_cell.length_b   1.000
_cell.length_c   1.000
_cell.angle_alpha   90.00
_cell.angle_beta   90.00
_cell.angle_gamma   90.00
#
_symmetry.space_group_name_H-M   'P 1'
#
loop_
_entity.id
_entity.type
_entity.pdbx_description
1 polymer ?
#
loop_
_entity_poly.entity_id
_entity_poly.type
_entity_poly.pdbx_seq_one_letter_code
_entity_poly.pdbx_strand_id
1 'polypeptide(L)'
;MNLERLITKGIQRKIPIEIQILLWNMQDKLRKQQKKIDYLQVYRLEAVQKHLQFIEHTSEQPFYQMSYYCVVENAVTEKVYIIEADYPTKLVETMLLAKEY
;
A
#
# COMPACT_ATOMS: atom_id res chain seq x y z
N MET A 1 4.61 -19.78 -7.31
CA MET A 1 4.88 -18.49 -7.99
C MET A 1 5.82 -17.67 -7.14
N ASN A 2 6.77 -16.97 -7.76
CA ASN A 2 7.56 -15.95 -7.07
C ASN A 2 6.71 -14.68 -6.91
N LEU A 3 6.80 -14.00 -5.76
CA LEU A 3 6.18 -12.68 -5.56
C LEU A 3 7.23 -11.61 -5.81
N GLU A 4 7.00 -10.76 -6.80
CA GLU A 4 7.84 -9.61 -7.10
C GLU A 4 7.15 -8.32 -6.70
N ARG A 5 7.90 -7.40 -6.11
CA ARG A 5 7.39 -6.09 -5.68
C ARG A 5 8.06 -4.97 -6.45
N LEU A 6 7.24 -4.13 -7.05
CA LEU A 6 7.66 -2.96 -7.79
C LEU A 6 7.07 -1.70 -7.16
N ILE A 7 7.75 -0.58 -7.37
CA ILE A 7 7.24 0.74 -7.03
C ILE A 7 7.36 1.65 -8.26
N THR A 8 6.44 2.58 -8.43
CA THR A 8 6.57 3.61 -9.46
C THR A 8 7.60 4.66 -9.06
N LYS A 9 8.08 5.44 -10.05
CA LYS A 9 8.94 6.61 -9.79
C LYS A 9 8.22 7.66 -8.93
N GLY A 10 6.89 7.78 -9.04
CA GLY A 10 6.10 8.67 -8.19
C GLY A 10 6.19 8.27 -6.72
N ILE A 11 5.98 6.98 -6.41
CA ILE A 11 6.14 6.45 -5.05
C ILE A 11 7.55 6.70 -4.53
N GLN A 12 8.58 6.31 -5.30
CA GLN A 12 9.98 6.46 -4.89
C GLN A 12 10.34 7.91 -4.53
N ARG A 13 9.76 8.89 -5.22
CA ARG A 13 10.05 10.32 -5.01
C ARG A 13 9.21 10.99 -3.93
N LYS A 14 7.95 10.57 -3.76
CA LYS A 14 6.97 11.29 -2.93
C LYS A 14 6.70 10.63 -1.59
N ILE A 15 6.86 9.31 -1.49
CA ILE A 15 6.55 8.56 -0.27
C ILE A 15 7.87 8.21 0.43
N PRO A 16 8.09 8.63 1.68
CA PRO A 16 9.26 8.24 2.46
C PRO A 16 9.41 6.71 2.56
N ILE A 17 10.66 6.23 2.55
CA ILE A 17 10.96 4.79 2.55
C ILE A 17 10.34 4.06 3.75
N GLU A 18 10.29 4.69 4.91
CA GLU A 18 9.65 4.14 6.12
C GLU A 18 8.15 3.85 5.91
N ILE A 19 7.45 4.75 5.21
CA ILE A 19 6.03 4.58 4.88
C ILE A 19 5.86 3.51 3.81
N GLN A 20 6.75 3.47 2.79
CA GLN A 20 6.73 2.39 1.79
C GLN A 20 6.86 1.01 2.46
N ILE A 21 7.80 0.84 3.40
CA ILE A 21 8.00 -0.40 4.17
C ILE A 21 6.74 -0.72 5.00
N LEU A 22 6.15 0.29 5.65
CA LEU A 22 4.93 0.14 6.43
C LEU A 22 3.76 -0.38 5.58
N LEU A 23 3.55 0.18 4.39
CA LEU A 23 2.49 -0.26 3.48
C LEU A 23 2.72 -1.70 2.99
N TRP A 24 3.97 -2.07 2.68
CA TRP A 24 4.29 -3.46 2.33
C TRP A 24 4.05 -4.43 3.48
N ASN A 25 4.38 -4.04 4.72
CA ASN A 25 4.11 -4.86 5.90
C ASN A 25 2.59 -5.03 6.13
N MET A 26 1.79 -4.00 5.89
CA MET A 26 0.32 -4.08 5.94
C MET A 26 -0.21 -5.06 4.87
N GLN A 27 0.31 -4.99 3.65
CA GLN A 27 -0.04 -5.90 2.57
C GLN A 27 0.34 -7.36 2.88
N ASP A 28 1.54 -7.60 3.41
CA ASP A 28 1.98 -8.93 3.85
C ASP A 28 1.09 -9.50 4.94
N LYS A 29 0.67 -8.65 5.89
CA LYS A 29 -0.25 -9.04 6.95
C LYS A 29 -1.62 -9.40 6.37
N LEU A 30 -2.16 -8.60 5.46
CA LEU A 30 -3.42 -8.88 4.77
C LEU A 30 -3.38 -10.25 4.08
N ARG A 31 -2.32 -10.51 3.30
CA ARG A 31 -2.12 -11.79 2.59
C ARG A 31 -2.03 -13.01 3.51
N LYS A 32 -1.43 -12.85 4.70
CA LYS A 32 -1.36 -13.92 5.70
C LYS A 32 -2.70 -14.17 6.38
N GLN A 33 -3.50 -13.12 6.56
CA GLN A 33 -4.78 -13.19 7.28
C GLN A 33 -5.95 -13.61 6.39
N GLN A 34 -5.93 -13.26 5.11
CA GLN A 34 -7.01 -13.53 4.18
C GLN A 34 -6.64 -14.59 3.14
N LYS A 35 -7.57 -15.52 2.89
CA LYS A 35 -7.41 -16.54 1.84
C LYS A 35 -7.43 -15.96 0.42
N LYS A 36 -8.09 -14.81 0.24
CA LYS A 36 -8.22 -14.07 -1.02
C LYS A 36 -8.15 -12.59 -0.67
N ILE A 37 -7.52 -11.81 -1.54
CA ILE A 37 -7.45 -10.35 -1.44
C ILE A 37 -7.92 -9.76 -2.77
N ASP A 38 -8.41 -8.54 -2.74
CA ASP A 38 -8.75 -7.78 -3.95
C ASP A 38 -7.48 -7.46 -4.74
N TYR A 39 -7.59 -7.42 -6.08
CA TYR A 39 -6.49 -7.03 -6.96
C TYR A 39 -6.07 -5.58 -6.72
N LEU A 40 -6.98 -4.72 -6.26
CA LEU A 40 -6.73 -3.32 -5.96
C LEU A 40 -6.83 -3.08 -4.44
N GLN A 41 -5.69 -2.77 -3.83
CA GLN A 41 -5.62 -2.36 -2.43
C GLN A 41 -5.43 -0.85 -2.36
N VAL A 42 -6.31 -0.16 -1.64
CA VAL A 42 -6.33 1.30 -1.55
C VAL A 42 -5.79 1.75 -0.20
N TYR A 43 -4.78 2.60 -0.21
CA TYR A 43 -4.19 3.22 0.96
C TYR A 43 -4.33 4.73 0.86
N ARG A 44 -5.19 5.33 1.70
CA ARG A 44 -5.28 6.77 1.86
C ARG A 44 -4.36 7.20 3.00
N LEU A 45 -3.37 8.04 2.66
CA LEU A 45 -2.40 8.59 3.59
C LEU A 45 -2.80 10.02 3.93
N GLU A 46 -2.82 10.35 5.21
CA GLU A 46 -3.05 11.70 5.70
C GLU A 46 -2.00 12.10 6.74
N ALA A 47 -1.29 13.20 6.48
CA ALA A 47 -0.36 13.80 7.42
C ALA A 47 -1.13 14.58 8.49
N VAL A 48 -1.43 13.93 9.61
CA VAL A 48 -2.14 14.56 10.74
C VAL A 48 -1.26 15.60 11.42
N GLN A 49 0.02 15.25 11.62
CA GLN A 49 1.09 16.14 12.07
C GLN A 49 2.40 15.71 11.40
N LYS A 50 3.48 16.49 11.55
CA LYS A 50 4.79 16.16 10.95
C LYS A 50 5.22 14.70 11.20
N HIS A 51 5.05 14.20 12.43
CA HIS A 51 5.49 12.87 12.84
C HIS A 51 4.34 11.88 13.08
N LEU A 52 3.13 12.22 12.61
CA LEU A 52 1.94 11.40 12.81
C LEU A 52 1.22 11.17 11.49
N GLN A 53 1.33 9.95 10.99
CA GLN A 53 0.68 9.47 9.78
C GLN A 53 -0.62 8.77 10.13
N PHE A 54 -1.72 9.19 9.52
CA PHE A 54 -2.93 8.38 9.45
C PHE A 54 -2.95 7.58 8.14
N ILE A 55 -3.33 6.32 8.22
CA ILE A 55 -3.45 5.40 7.08
C ILE A 55 -4.80 4.71 7.15
N GLU A 56 -5.61 4.88 6.12
CA GLU A 56 -6.83 4.12 5.89
C GLU A 56 -6.58 3.13 4.74
N HIS A 57 -6.76 1.84 5.01
CA HIS A 57 -6.58 0.74 4.05
C HIS A 57 -7.92 0.10 3.75
N THR A 58 -8.33 0.11 2.48
CA THR A 58 -9.59 -0.47 2.00
C THR A 58 -9.42 -1.35 0.75
N SER A 59 -10.37 -2.26 0.53
CA SER A 59 -10.60 -2.97 -0.74
C SER A 59 -12.07 -3.41 -0.87
N GLU A 60 -12.51 -3.72 -2.09
CA GLU A 60 -13.93 -3.94 -2.40
C GLU A 60 -14.37 -5.40 -2.25
N GLN A 61 -13.63 -6.36 -2.83
CA GLN A 61 -13.98 -7.78 -2.81
C GLN A 61 -12.77 -8.71 -2.58
N PRO A 62 -12.68 -9.35 -1.40
CA PRO A 62 -13.57 -9.21 -0.25
C PRO A 62 -13.50 -7.79 0.34
N PHE A 63 -14.62 -7.31 0.89
CA PHE A 63 -14.65 -6.02 1.55
C PHE A 63 -13.68 -6.03 2.73
N TYR A 64 -12.80 -5.03 2.76
CA TYR A 64 -11.85 -4.82 3.84
C TYR A 64 -11.76 -3.33 4.13
N GLN A 65 -11.69 -2.99 5.43
CA GLN A 65 -11.43 -1.63 5.88
C GLN A 65 -10.70 -1.68 7.22
N MET A 66 -9.61 -0.93 7.33
CA MET A 66 -8.90 -0.73 8.58
C MET A 66 -8.20 0.62 8.59
N SER A 67 -8.04 1.20 9.78
CA SER A 67 -7.36 2.49 9.94
C SER A 67 -6.29 2.42 11.02
N TYR A 68 -5.21 3.15 10.81
CA TYR A 68 -4.03 3.14 11.67
C TYR A 68 -3.49 4.55 11.88
N TYR A 69 -2.99 4.81 13.09
CA TYR A 69 -2.11 5.94 13.37
C TYR A 69 -0.69 5.40 13.56
N CYS A 70 0.27 5.99 12.87
CA CYS A 70 1.66 5.54 12.85
C CYS A 70 2.60 6.72 13.11
N VAL A 71 3.57 6.51 13.98
CA VAL A 71 4.66 7.46 14.19
C VAL A 71 5.67 7.28 13.06
N VAL A 72 6.02 8.38 12.40
CA VAL A 72 6.92 8.44 11.24
C VAL A 72 7.81 9.68 11.35
N GLU A 73 8.93 9.74 10.62
CA GLU A 73 9.78 10.92 10.57
C GLU A 73 9.09 12.06 9.79
N ASN A 74 8.52 11.74 8.63
CA ASN A 74 7.86 12.72 7.76
C ASN A 74 6.54 12.17 7.21
N ALA A 75 5.42 12.57 7.83
CA ALA A 75 4.10 12.20 7.34
C ALA A 75 3.78 12.85 6.00
N VAL A 76 2.99 12.17 5.18
CA VAL A 76 2.58 12.60 3.85
C VAL A 76 1.07 12.43 3.62
N THR A 77 0.53 13.28 2.74
CA THR A 77 -0.85 13.18 2.24
C THR A 77 -0.84 12.84 0.77
N GLU A 78 -1.12 11.58 0.44
CA GLU A 78 -1.26 11.07 -0.92
C GLU A 78 -2.25 9.88 -0.90
N LYS A 79 -2.73 9.46 -2.06
CA LYS A 79 -3.49 8.22 -2.21
C LYS A 79 -2.62 7.22 -2.97
N VAL A 80 -2.42 6.05 -2.40
CA VAL A 80 -1.54 4.99 -2.92
C VAL A 80 -2.39 3.76 -3.22
N TYR A 81 -2.09 3.11 -4.32
CA TYR A 81 -2.59 1.78 -4.64
C TYR A 81 -1.47 0.76 -4.52
N ILE A 82 -1.83 -0.46 -4.11
CA ILE A 82 -1.04 -1.66 -4.41
C ILE A 82 -1.91 -2.53 -5.30
N ILE A 83 -1.47 -2.73 -6.54
CA ILE A 83 -2.17 -3.58 -7.50
C ILE A 83 -1.45 -4.90 -7.69
N GLU A 84 -2.22 -5.97 -7.86
CA GLU A 84 -1.73 -7.30 -8.18
C GLU A 84 -1.92 -7.60 -9.68
N ALA A 85 -0.87 -8.09 -10.33
CA ALA A 85 -0.91 -8.62 -11.69
C ALA A 85 -0.37 -10.05 -11.71
N ASP A 86 -1.20 -10.98 -12.18
CA ASP A 86 -0.88 -12.39 -12.29
C ASP A 86 -0.23 -12.70 -13.65
N TYR A 87 0.97 -13.28 -13.62
CA TYR A 87 1.70 -13.74 -14.81
C TYR A 87 1.97 -15.24 -14.69
N PRO A 88 2.17 -15.96 -15.81
CA PRO A 88 2.33 -17.42 -15.79
C PRO A 88 3.40 -17.96 -14.83
N THR A 89 4.45 -17.19 -14.56
CA THR A 89 5.60 -17.61 -13.74
C THR A 89 5.73 -16.88 -12.40
N LYS A 90 5.02 -15.76 -12.22
CA LYS A 90 5.17 -14.88 -11.05
C LYS A 90 3.93 -14.04 -10.80
N LEU A 91 3.77 -13.63 -9.55
CA LEU A 91 2.80 -12.63 -9.14
C LEU A 91 3.54 -11.32 -8.93
N VAL A 92 3.02 -10.22 -9.47
CA VAL A 92 3.64 -8.91 -9.34
C VAL A 92 2.71 -7.99 -8.56
N GLU A 93 3.18 -7.50 -7.42
CA GLU A 93 2.53 -6.41 -6.69
C GLU A 93 3.24 -5.09 -7.03
N THR A 94 2.49 -4.08 -7.45
CA THR A 94 3.04 -2.76 -7.77
C THR A 94 2.43 -1.72 -6.88
N MET A 95 3.26 -0.99 -6.13
CA MET A 95 2.84 0.20 -5.41
C MET A 95 2.95 1.42 -6.33
N LEU A 96 1.86 2.17 -6.46
CA LEU A 96 1.75 3.35 -7.31
C LEU A 96 0.91 4.44 -6.67
N LEU A 97 1.13 5.69 -7.06
CA LEU A 97 0.23 6.77 -6.67
C LEU A 97 -1.09 6.61 -7.43
N ALA A 98 -2.20 6.94 -6.79
CA ALA A 98 -3.52 6.83 -7.41
C ALA A 98 -3.68 7.66 -8.69
N LYS A 99 -2.88 8.72 -8.84
CA LYS A 99 -2.84 9.58 -10.05
C LYS A 99 -2.02 9.02 -11.20
N GLU A 100 -1.30 7.91 -10.98
CA GLU A 100 -0.53 7.18 -12.00
C GLU A 100 -1.31 5.99 -12.58
N TYR A 101 -2.52 5.74 -12.08
CA TYR A 101 -3.47 4.74 -12.56
C TYR A 101 -4.56 5.43 -13.38
#